data_AF-A0A3L7T1A4-F1
#
_entry.id   AF-A0A3L7T1A4-F1
#
_cell.length_a   1.000
_cell.length_b   1.000
_cell.length_c   1.000
_cell.angle_alpha   90.00
_cell.angle_beta   90.00
_cell.angle_gamma   90.00
#
_symmetry.space_group_name_H-M   'P 1'
#
loop_
_entity.id
_entity.type
_entity.pdbx_description
1 polymer ?
#
loop_
_entity_poly.entity_id
_entity_poly.type
_entity_poly.pdbx_seq_one_letter_code
_entity_poly.pdbx_strand_id
1 'polypeptide(L)'
;MRLRSSRGAPLPLLARARVRLQSWIPTTLRRRRQGAKLATTDDPGRADAAPKPWYADGLRFECTQCGNCCSGEPGAVWFTPAEAQEMARVVGVSVEVFLDRYTRRLGARRSLKELVRNGKHDCVFLDRDSRPGKAVCSLYKARPSQCRTWPWWPEVVESPEAWAETKKRTPCPGMGAGPVHNLVEITIGLTAGS
;
A
#
# COMPACT_ATOMS: atom_id res chain seq x y z
N MET A 1 26.22 -46.32 21.81
CA MET A 1 25.14 -47.28 21.46
C MET A 1 24.75 -47.03 20.00
N ARG A 2 24.65 -48.09 19.20
CA ARG A 2 24.68 -48.09 17.73
C ARG A 2 23.42 -47.50 17.08
N LEU A 3 23.66 -46.89 15.91
CA LEU A 3 22.77 -46.58 14.77
C LEU A 3 21.47 -47.40 14.70
N ARG A 4 20.35 -46.74 14.37
CA ARG A 4 19.35 -47.27 13.42
C ARG A 4 18.78 -46.16 12.54
N SER A 5 19.35 -46.06 11.35
CA SER A 5 18.71 -45.49 10.16
C SER A 5 17.69 -46.51 9.65
N SER A 6 16.43 -46.13 9.56
CA SER A 6 15.39 -46.91 8.87
C SER A 6 15.09 -46.28 7.52
N ARG A 7 15.67 -46.87 6.47
CA ARG A 7 15.26 -46.71 5.07
C ARG A 7 14.14 -47.72 4.76
N GLY A 8 13.19 -47.34 3.92
CA GLY A 8 12.21 -48.21 3.25
C GLY A 8 10.86 -47.50 3.12
N ALA A 9 10.14 -47.49 2.00
CA ALA A 9 10.28 -48.16 0.70
C ALA A 9 9.51 -47.32 -0.37
N PRO A 10 9.82 -47.44 -1.68
CA PRO A 10 9.11 -46.70 -2.73
C PRO A 10 7.90 -47.46 -3.32
N LEU A 11 6.83 -46.68 -3.57
CA LEU A 11 5.79 -46.70 -4.62
C LEU A 11 5.11 -48.01 -5.07
N PRO A 12 3.83 -47.90 -5.44
CA PRO A 12 3.40 -48.46 -6.72
C PRO A 12 2.82 -47.38 -7.65
N LEU A 13 3.33 -47.40 -8.89
CA LEU A 13 2.82 -46.68 -10.05
C LEU A 13 1.45 -47.26 -10.46
N LEU A 14 0.40 -46.43 -10.41
CA LEU A 14 -0.90 -46.78 -10.98
C LEU A 14 -0.86 -46.63 -12.51
N ALA A 15 -1.20 -47.73 -13.19
CA ALA A 15 -1.24 -47.85 -14.63
C ALA A 15 -2.33 -46.95 -15.24
N ARG A 16 -1.96 -46.20 -16.29
CA ARG A 16 -2.88 -45.43 -17.12
C ARG A 16 -3.67 -46.37 -18.03
N ALA A 17 -4.98 -46.50 -17.77
CA ALA A 17 -5.90 -47.17 -18.68
C ALA A 17 -6.07 -46.36 -19.97
N ARG A 18 -5.80 -46.98 -21.11
CA ARG A 18 -6.08 -46.44 -22.45
C ARG A 18 -7.54 -46.70 -22.79
N VAL A 19 -8.36 -45.66 -22.83
CA VAL A 19 -9.72 -45.75 -23.39
C VAL A 19 -9.64 -45.55 -24.90
N ARG A 20 -10.09 -46.56 -25.65
CA ARG A 20 -10.20 -46.55 -27.11
C ARG A 20 -11.33 -45.60 -27.53
N LEU A 21 -10.97 -44.62 -28.35
CA LEU A 21 -11.90 -43.88 -29.21
C LEU A 21 -12.61 -44.86 -30.15
N GLN A 22 -13.93 -44.85 -30.14
CA GLN A 22 -14.73 -45.39 -31.24
C GLN A 22 -15.55 -44.25 -31.83
N SER A 23 -15.18 -43.91 -33.04
CA SER A 23 -15.81 -42.97 -33.96
C SER A 23 -17.15 -43.51 -34.44
N TRP A 24 -18.21 -42.73 -34.27
CA TRP A 24 -19.46 -42.89 -35.01
C TRP A 24 -19.75 -41.58 -35.74
N ILE A 25 -19.54 -41.59 -37.06
CA ILE A 25 -19.83 -40.47 -37.96
C ILE A 25 -21.06 -40.89 -38.79
N PRO A 26 -22.24 -40.30 -38.55
CA PRO A 26 -23.37 -40.43 -39.47
C PRO A 26 -23.11 -39.57 -40.71
N THR A 27 -23.06 -40.23 -41.86
CA THR A 27 -22.89 -39.61 -43.17
C THR A 27 -24.26 -39.23 -43.71
N THR A 28 -24.68 -37.97 -43.62
CA THR A 28 -25.76 -37.47 -44.49
C THR A 28 -25.70 -35.96 -44.70
N LEU A 29 -25.89 -35.61 -45.98
CA LEU A 29 -26.34 -34.33 -46.54
C LEU A 29 -25.30 -33.23 -46.84
N ARG A 30 -24.79 -33.37 -48.07
CA ARG A 30 -24.67 -32.33 -49.11
C ARG A 30 -25.30 -30.95 -48.78
N ARG A 31 -24.42 -29.97 -48.65
CA ARG A 31 -24.35 -28.69 -49.39
C ARG A 31 -25.64 -27.87 -49.54
N ARG A 32 -25.69 -26.73 -48.84
CA ARG A 32 -26.14 -25.46 -49.45
C ARG A 32 -25.21 -24.34 -49.00
N ARG A 33 -24.44 -23.81 -49.95
CA ARG A 33 -23.71 -22.55 -49.81
C ARG A 33 -24.74 -21.42 -49.84
N GLN A 34 -24.87 -20.66 -48.77
CA GLN A 34 -25.38 -19.30 -48.81
C GLN A 34 -24.45 -18.45 -47.93
N GLY A 35 -23.82 -17.47 -48.56
CA GLY A 35 -22.83 -16.62 -47.92
C GLY A 35 -23.48 -15.70 -46.90
N ALA A 36 -23.08 -15.86 -45.65
CA ALA A 36 -23.13 -14.79 -44.67
C ALA A 36 -21.72 -14.18 -44.63
N LYS A 37 -21.60 -12.88 -44.91
CA LYS A 37 -20.39 -12.11 -44.57
C LYS A 37 -20.25 -12.18 -43.05
N LEU A 38 -19.35 -13.04 -42.55
CA LEU A 38 -18.84 -12.88 -41.19
C LEU A 38 -17.99 -11.62 -41.20
N ALA A 39 -18.44 -10.59 -40.49
CA ALA A 39 -17.57 -9.51 -40.06
C ALA A 39 -16.52 -10.13 -39.13
N THR A 40 -15.32 -10.34 -39.62
CA THR A 40 -14.17 -10.71 -38.80
C THR A 40 -13.67 -9.45 -38.12
N THR A 41 -14.13 -9.21 -36.90
CA THR A 41 -13.42 -8.35 -35.94
C THR A 41 -13.00 -9.20 -34.75
N ASP A 42 -12.29 -10.29 -35.03
CA ASP A 42 -11.51 -10.99 -34.02
C ASP A 42 -10.06 -10.55 -34.22
N ASP A 43 -9.72 -9.37 -33.69
CA ASP A 43 -8.35 -9.04 -33.35
C ASP A 43 -8.07 -9.64 -31.96
N PRO A 44 -7.31 -10.74 -31.84
CA PRO A 44 -7.03 -11.39 -30.56
C PRO A 44 -6.12 -10.54 -29.64
N GLY A 45 -5.77 -9.31 -30.05
CA GLY A 45 -4.84 -8.43 -29.35
C GLY A 45 -5.44 -7.42 -28.38
N ARG A 46 -6.77 -7.23 -28.30
CA ARG A 46 -7.37 -6.23 -27.41
C ARG A 46 -8.09 -6.87 -26.23
N ALA A 47 -7.31 -7.42 -25.29
CA ALA A 47 -7.77 -7.45 -23.92
C ALA A 47 -7.91 -5.98 -23.49
N ASP A 48 -9.13 -5.53 -23.20
CA ASP A 48 -9.40 -4.19 -22.69
C ASP A 48 -8.63 -4.01 -21.38
N ALA A 49 -7.42 -3.45 -21.47
CA ALA A 49 -6.61 -3.12 -20.31
C ALA A 49 -7.42 -2.15 -19.46
N ALA A 50 -7.55 -2.48 -18.16
CA ALA A 50 -8.21 -1.61 -17.21
C ALA A 50 -7.66 -0.17 -17.35
N PRO A 51 -8.53 0.86 -17.27
CA PRO A 51 -8.09 2.23 -17.42
C PRO A 51 -6.95 2.51 -16.42
N LYS A 52 -5.88 3.12 -16.92
CA LYS A 52 -4.74 3.50 -16.09
C LYS A 52 -5.21 4.50 -15.02
N PRO A 53 -4.67 4.43 -13.79
CA PRO A 53 -4.96 5.45 -12.79
C PRO A 53 -4.48 6.83 -13.28
N TRP A 54 -5.12 7.90 -12.81
CA TRP A 54 -4.78 9.27 -13.21
C TRP A 54 -3.34 9.68 -12.83
N TYR A 55 -2.76 9.01 -11.85
CA TYR A 55 -1.37 9.15 -11.42
C TYR A 55 -0.39 8.21 -12.13
N ALA A 56 -0.77 7.60 -13.27
CA ALA A 56 0.10 6.65 -13.98
C ALA A 56 1.45 7.22 -14.41
N ASP A 57 1.51 8.52 -14.69
CA ASP A 57 2.76 9.24 -15.02
C ASP A 57 3.52 9.72 -13.77
N GLY A 58 3.02 9.39 -12.58
CA GLY A 58 3.59 9.74 -11.29
C GLY A 58 3.10 11.07 -10.73
N LEU A 59 3.40 11.30 -9.46
CA LEU A 59 3.08 12.52 -8.72
C LEU A 59 4.33 13.05 -8.02
N ARG A 60 4.42 14.38 -7.87
CA ARG A 60 5.56 15.01 -7.20
C ARG A 60 5.33 15.15 -5.70
N PHE A 61 6.30 14.74 -4.91
CA PHE A 61 6.28 14.96 -3.47
C PHE A 61 7.67 14.99 -2.83
N GLU A 62 7.85 15.92 -1.88
CA GLU A 62 8.98 15.96 -0.96
C GLU A 62 8.55 16.44 0.44
N CYS A 63 8.99 15.76 1.51
CA CYS A 63 8.79 16.28 2.85
C CYS A 63 9.67 17.51 3.09
N THR A 64 9.05 18.68 3.15
CA THR A 64 9.76 19.96 3.39
C THR A 64 9.97 20.30 4.86
N GLN A 65 9.57 19.39 5.75
CA GLN A 65 9.52 19.59 7.21
C GLN A 65 8.64 20.78 7.61
N CYS A 66 7.50 20.96 6.93
CA CYS A 66 6.52 22.00 7.29
C CYS A 66 5.68 21.64 8.52
N GLY A 67 5.56 20.35 8.85
CA GLY A 67 4.75 19.85 9.97
C GLY A 67 3.25 19.78 9.72
N ASN A 68 2.75 20.15 8.54
CA ASN A 68 1.31 20.24 8.27
C ASN A 68 0.61 18.88 8.23
N CYS A 69 1.29 17.80 7.83
CA CYS A 69 0.73 16.43 7.92
C CYS A 69 0.94 15.77 9.30
N CYS A 70 1.63 16.44 10.23
CA CYS A 70 1.92 15.95 11.58
C CYS A 70 1.23 16.78 12.67
N SER A 71 0.34 17.69 12.28
CA SER A 71 -0.29 18.71 13.12
C SER A 71 -1.68 19.06 12.56
N GLY A 72 -2.46 19.83 13.31
CA GLY A 72 -3.74 20.38 12.87
C GLY A 72 -4.87 20.00 13.82
N GLU A 73 -5.98 19.56 13.24
CA GLU A 73 -7.11 19.01 13.98
C GLU A 73 -6.74 17.69 14.67
N PRO A 74 -7.46 17.28 15.73
CA PRO A 74 -7.26 15.99 16.36
C PRO A 74 -7.32 14.83 15.34
N GLY A 75 -6.29 14.01 15.31
CA GLY A 75 -6.16 12.89 14.38
C GLY A 75 -5.69 11.59 15.05
N ALA A 76 -5.45 10.56 14.24
CA ALA A 76 -4.91 9.30 14.73
C ALA A 76 -3.74 8.84 13.85
N VAL A 77 -2.63 8.51 14.51
CA VAL A 77 -1.47 7.88 13.87
C VAL A 77 -1.40 6.43 14.31
N TRP A 78 -1.89 5.54 13.46
CA TRP A 78 -1.89 4.09 13.69
C TRP A 78 -0.53 3.48 13.37
N PHE A 79 -0.21 2.40 14.08
CA PHE A 79 1.03 1.66 13.91
C PHE A 79 0.83 0.20 14.31
N THR A 80 1.68 -0.66 13.77
CA THR A 80 1.76 -2.08 14.12
C THR A 80 2.64 -2.31 15.36
N PRO A 81 2.56 -3.49 16.02
CA PRO A 81 3.48 -3.84 17.10
C PRO A 81 4.96 -3.79 16.69
N ALA A 82 5.29 -4.19 15.46
CA ALA A 82 6.66 -4.13 14.94
C ALA A 82 7.14 -2.68 14.78
N GLU A 83 6.28 -1.78 14.30
CA GLU A 83 6.60 -0.35 14.22
C GLU A 83 6.74 0.27 15.60
N ALA A 84 5.95 -0.15 16.59
CA ALA A 84 6.11 0.29 17.98
C ALA A 84 7.49 -0.08 18.55
N GLN A 85 7.97 -1.30 18.27
CA GLN A 85 9.31 -1.73 18.68
C GLN A 85 10.40 -0.89 18.02
N GLU A 86 10.29 -0.61 16.72
CA GLU A 86 11.28 0.19 16.00
C GLU A 86 11.29 1.66 16.47
N MET A 87 10.12 2.24 16.69
CA MET A 87 10.02 3.58 17.27
C MET A 87 10.59 3.63 18.70
N ALA A 88 10.28 2.64 19.55
CA ALA A 88 10.83 2.54 20.90
C ALA A 88 12.37 2.46 20.88
N ARG A 89 12.94 1.67 19.95
CA ARG A 89 14.39 1.55 19.76
C ARG A 89 15.04 2.89 19.39
N VAL A 90 14.41 3.68 18.52
CA VAL A 90 14.92 5.02 18.15
C VAL A 90 14.84 6.00 19.32
N VAL A 91 13.79 5.92 20.14
CA VAL A 91 13.67 6.75 21.35
C VAL A 91 14.64 6.29 22.46
N GLY A 92 15.08 5.04 22.44
CA GLY A 92 15.97 4.47 23.45
C GLY A 92 15.25 3.99 24.71
N VAL A 93 14.01 3.52 24.57
CA VAL A 93 13.20 2.99 25.69
C VAL A 93 12.66 1.60 25.35
N SER A 94 12.15 0.87 26.36
CA SER A 94 11.43 -0.38 26.12
C SER A 94 10.11 -0.11 25.38
N VAL A 95 9.56 -1.11 24.71
CA VAL A 95 8.28 -0.97 24.00
C VAL A 95 7.14 -0.67 24.97
N GLU A 96 7.17 -1.22 26.19
CA GLU A 96 6.17 -0.95 27.24
C GLU A 96 6.19 0.53 27.64
N VAL A 97 7.39 1.07 27.90
CA VAL A 97 7.58 2.50 28.20
C VAL A 97 7.16 3.37 27.01
N PHE A 98 7.45 2.93 25.79
CA PHE A 98 7.04 3.65 24.59
C PHE A 98 5.51 3.75 24.48
N LEU A 99 4.83 2.61 24.62
CA LEU A 99 3.37 2.53 24.55
C LEU A 99 2.69 3.33 25.67
N ASP A 100 3.28 3.39 26.85
CA ASP A 100 2.78 4.19 27.96
C ASP A 100 2.95 5.70 27.72
N ARG A 101 4.16 6.15 27.38
CA ARG A 101 4.51 7.58 27.36
C ARG A 101 4.11 8.32 26.09
N TYR A 102 4.21 7.65 24.94
CA TYR A 102 4.13 8.30 23.62
C TYR A 102 2.89 7.94 22.82
N THR A 103 2.00 7.10 23.36
CA THR A 103 0.79 6.65 22.66
C THR A 103 -0.45 6.89 23.51
N ARG A 104 -1.61 6.89 22.87
CA ARG A 104 -2.92 6.94 23.50
C ARG A 104 -3.81 5.84 22.95
N ARG A 105 -4.78 5.39 23.74
CA ARG A 105 -5.82 4.47 23.27
C ARG A 105 -6.95 5.25 22.60
N LEU A 106 -7.40 4.73 21.46
CA LEU A 106 -8.58 5.19 20.73
C LEU A 106 -9.40 3.94 20.39
N GLY A 107 -10.39 3.65 21.24
CA GLY A 107 -11.11 2.37 21.22
C GLY A 107 -10.17 1.18 21.45
N ALA A 108 -10.20 0.19 20.55
CA ALA A 108 -9.36 -1.01 20.61
C ALA A 108 -7.93 -0.79 20.08
N ARG A 109 -7.66 0.33 19.39
CA ARG A 109 -6.36 0.62 18.75
C ARG A 109 -5.56 1.62 19.57
N ARG A 110 -4.25 1.69 19.29
CA ARG A 110 -3.35 2.72 19.82
C ARG A 110 -2.91 3.67 18.73
N SER A 111 -2.92 4.96 19.05
CA SER A 111 -2.40 6.03 18.21
C SER A 111 -1.20 6.67 18.88
N LEU A 112 -0.27 7.26 18.11
CA LEU A 112 0.68 8.20 18.71
C LEU A 112 -0.08 9.33 19.41
N LYS A 113 0.50 9.82 20.51
CA LYS A 113 -0.08 10.91 21.30
C LYS A 113 0.09 12.24 20.55
N GLU A 114 -0.85 13.13 20.81
CA GLU A 114 -0.80 14.52 20.35
C GLU A 114 -0.56 15.46 21.55
N LEU A 115 0.17 16.55 21.31
CA LEU A 115 0.42 17.64 22.23
C LEU A 115 -0.24 18.90 21.67
N VAL A 116 -1.00 19.61 22.50
CA VAL A 116 -1.62 20.87 22.07
C VAL A 116 -0.57 21.98 22.09
N ARG A 117 -0.29 22.57 20.93
CA ARG A 117 0.62 23.71 20.76
C ARG A 117 -0.05 24.75 19.86
N ASN A 118 -0.20 25.98 20.35
CA ASN A 118 -0.81 27.09 19.62
C ASN A 118 -2.19 26.73 19.02
N GLY A 119 -3.02 26.03 19.79
CA GLY A 119 -4.35 25.59 19.35
C GLY A 119 -4.37 24.44 18.34
N LYS A 120 -3.21 23.83 18.01
CA LYS A 120 -3.10 22.68 17.11
C LYS A 120 -2.65 21.43 17.86
N HIS A 121 -3.00 20.27 17.31
CA HIS A 121 -2.64 18.96 17.83
C HIS A 121 -1.38 18.44 17.13
N ASP A 122 -0.21 18.75 17.67
CA ASP A 122 1.06 18.26 17.14
C ASP A 122 1.28 16.81 17.57
N CYS A 123 1.78 15.95 16.67
CA CYS A 123 2.33 14.65 17.07
C CYS A 123 3.40 14.86 18.16
N VAL A 124 3.45 13.99 19.17
CA VAL A 124 4.42 14.04 20.28
C VAL A 124 5.89 14.04 19.82
N PHE A 125 6.17 13.58 18.59
CA PHE A 125 7.50 13.54 18.00
C PHE A 125 7.78 14.69 17.01
N LEU A 126 6.89 15.68 16.91
CA LEU A 126 7.09 16.86 16.09
C LEU A 126 7.86 17.93 16.88
N ASP A 127 9.12 18.13 16.51
CA ASP A 127 10.01 19.13 17.09
C ASP A 127 9.96 20.42 16.25
N ARG A 128 9.51 21.51 16.88
CA ARG A 128 9.45 22.85 16.27
C ARG A 128 10.54 23.79 16.78
N ASP A 129 11.33 23.33 17.74
CA ASP A 129 12.18 24.18 18.56
C ASP A 129 13.65 24.08 18.12
N SER A 130 14.11 22.89 17.70
CA SER A 130 15.53 22.68 17.35
C SER A 130 15.99 23.37 16.05
N ARG A 131 15.06 23.62 15.10
CA ARG A 131 15.38 24.23 13.80
C ARG A 131 14.35 25.31 13.44
N PRO A 132 14.69 26.60 13.62
CA PRO A 132 13.79 27.69 13.30
C PRO A 132 13.21 27.59 11.88
N GLY A 133 11.88 27.75 11.78
CA GLY A 133 11.16 27.65 10.51
C GLY A 133 10.93 26.22 9.99
N LYS A 134 11.36 25.18 10.73
CA LYS A 134 11.14 23.77 10.40
C LYS A 134 10.41 23.06 11.54
N ALA A 135 9.65 22.04 11.17
CA ALA A 135 9.00 21.11 12.08
C ALA A 135 9.55 19.71 11.78
N VAL A 136 10.56 19.31 12.56
CA VAL A 136 11.36 18.11 12.35
C VAL A 136 10.71 16.95 13.09
N CYS A 137 10.50 15.82 12.41
CA CYS A 137 10.05 14.60 13.08
C CYS A 137 11.27 13.90 13.71
N SER A 138 11.29 13.76 15.03
CA SER A 138 12.39 13.05 15.73
C SER A 138 12.40 11.55 15.42
N LEU A 139 11.30 11.00 14.91
CA LEU A 139 11.18 9.61 14.44
C LEU A 139 11.29 9.45 12.92
N TYR A 140 11.81 10.44 12.17
CA TYR A 140 11.69 10.45 10.70
C TYR A 140 12.07 9.12 10.00
N LYS A 141 13.10 8.43 10.48
CA LYS A 141 13.56 7.14 9.95
C LYS A 141 12.70 5.94 10.40
N ALA A 142 12.13 6.01 11.59
CA ALA A 142 11.28 4.97 12.20
C ALA A 142 9.78 5.29 12.11
N ARG A 143 9.39 6.25 11.25
CA ARG A 143 7.98 6.63 11.07
C ARG A 143 7.12 5.39 10.80
N PRO A 144 5.92 5.29 11.40
CA PRO A 144 4.99 4.25 11.02
C PRO A 144 4.59 4.42 9.56
N SER A 145 4.11 3.34 8.95
CA SER A 145 3.82 3.27 7.52
C SER A 145 2.84 4.36 7.11
N GLN A 146 1.79 4.61 7.89
CA GLN A 146 0.86 5.72 7.68
C GLN A 146 1.58 7.09 7.50
N CYS A 147 2.56 7.41 8.36
CA CYS A 147 3.31 8.66 8.24
C CYS A 147 4.37 8.64 7.12
N ARG A 148 4.88 7.45 6.75
CA ARG A 148 5.85 7.29 5.66
C ARG A 148 5.18 7.42 4.30
N THR A 149 3.94 6.96 4.19
CA THR A 149 3.21 6.91 2.92
C THR A 149 2.45 8.18 2.59
N TRP A 150 2.35 9.17 3.49
CA TRP A 150 1.81 10.48 3.11
C TRP A 150 2.59 11.05 1.90
N PRO A 151 1.93 11.55 0.84
CA PRO A 151 0.49 11.76 0.65
C PRO A 151 -0.23 10.65 -0.17
N TRP A 152 0.33 9.45 -0.28
CA TRP A 152 -0.18 8.30 -1.03
C TRP A 152 -1.27 7.52 -0.31
N TRP A 153 -2.13 8.19 0.45
CA TRP A 153 -3.28 7.54 1.07
C TRP A 153 -4.43 7.40 0.06
N PRO A 154 -5.23 6.33 0.12
CA PRO A 154 -6.31 6.08 -0.85
C PRO A 154 -7.21 7.29 -1.08
N GLU A 155 -7.63 7.96 -0.01
CA GLU A 155 -8.49 9.14 -0.04
C GLU A 155 -7.82 10.39 -0.63
N VAL A 156 -6.49 10.45 -0.63
CA VAL A 156 -5.74 11.60 -1.17
C VAL A 156 -5.48 11.44 -2.66
N VAL A 157 -5.22 10.21 -3.12
CA VAL A 157 -4.90 9.91 -4.53
C VAL A 157 -6.09 9.36 -5.32
N GLU A 158 -7.28 9.37 -4.74
CA GLU A 158 -8.52 8.90 -5.38
C GLU A 158 -8.76 9.59 -6.73
N SER A 159 -8.60 10.91 -6.77
CA SER A 159 -8.78 11.73 -7.98
C SER A 159 -7.91 13.00 -7.96
N PRO A 160 -7.72 13.68 -9.11
CA PRO A 160 -7.07 14.99 -9.14
C PRO A 160 -7.73 16.03 -8.22
N GLU A 161 -9.05 15.98 -8.09
CA GLU A 161 -9.83 16.86 -7.20
C GLU A 161 -9.55 16.56 -5.73
N ALA A 162 -9.51 15.28 -5.34
CA ALA A 162 -9.17 14.87 -3.98
C ALA A 162 -7.75 15.30 -3.58
N TRP A 163 -6.80 15.19 -4.51
CA TRP A 163 -5.43 15.68 -4.34
C TRP A 163 -5.39 17.20 -4.13
N ALA A 164 -6.10 17.95 -4.98
CA ALA A 164 -6.18 19.40 -4.89
C ALA A 164 -6.85 19.86 -3.58
N GLU A 165 -7.92 19.19 -3.16
CA GLU A 165 -8.61 19.50 -1.91
C GLU A 165 -7.76 19.18 -0.69
N THR A 166 -7.07 18.04 -0.69
CA THR A 166 -6.10 17.68 0.35
C THR A 166 -5.02 18.75 0.47
N LYS A 167 -4.49 19.26 -0.65
CA LYS A 167 -3.50 20.34 -0.64
C LYS A 167 -4.05 21.65 -0.06
N LYS A 168 -5.34 21.93 -0.17
CA LYS A 168 -5.97 23.10 0.47
C LYS A 168 -6.13 22.89 1.98
N ARG A 169 -6.66 21.74 2.38
CA ARG A 169 -6.93 21.39 3.79
C ARG A 169 -5.64 21.19 4.60
N THR A 170 -4.64 20.57 3.99
CA THR A 170 -3.31 20.35 4.53
C THR A 170 -2.31 21.06 3.60
N PRO A 171 -2.03 22.36 3.83
CA PRO A 171 -1.22 23.20 2.93
C PRO A 171 0.26 22.82 2.95
N CYS A 172 0.58 21.63 2.49
CA CYS A 172 1.93 21.10 2.42
C CYS A 172 2.61 21.61 1.13
N PRO A 173 3.69 22.42 1.23
CA PRO A 173 4.40 22.91 0.05
C PRO A 173 5.12 21.79 -0.72
N GLY A 174 5.26 20.61 -0.10
CA GLY A 174 5.80 19.42 -0.75
C GLY A 174 4.87 18.76 -1.75
N MET A 175 3.55 18.93 -1.63
CA MET A 175 2.59 18.32 -2.55
C MET A 175 2.65 19.01 -3.92
N GLY A 176 3.10 18.27 -4.94
CA GLY A 176 3.34 18.80 -6.29
C GLY A 176 4.73 19.41 -6.50
N ALA A 177 5.65 19.26 -5.54
CA ALA A 177 7.02 19.74 -5.62
C ALA A 177 8.03 18.62 -5.38
N GLY A 178 9.30 18.85 -5.73
CA GLY A 178 10.37 17.87 -5.55
C GLY A 178 10.33 16.72 -6.59
N PRO A 179 10.84 15.53 -6.24
CA PRO A 179 10.98 14.41 -7.17
C PRO A 179 9.62 13.82 -7.56
N VAL A 180 9.58 13.22 -8.75
CA VAL A 180 8.43 12.42 -9.23
C VAL A 180 8.52 11.03 -8.59
N HIS A 181 7.43 10.59 -7.97
CA HIS A 181 7.22 9.22 -7.51
C HIS A 181 6.40 8.48 -8.55
N ASN A 182 6.91 7.34 -9.01
CA ASN A 182 6.30 6.57 -10.08
C ASN A 182 5.08 5.75 -9.59
N LEU A 183 4.39 5.11 -10.53
CA LEU A 183 3.22 4.27 -10.25
C LEU A 183 3.47 3.22 -9.16
N VAL A 184 4.61 2.52 -9.20
CA VAL A 184 4.94 1.46 -8.23
C VAL A 184 5.12 2.04 -6.82
N GLU A 185 5.82 3.16 -6.70
CA GLU A 185 6.04 3.85 -5.42
C GLU A 185 4.72 4.31 -4.80
N ILE A 186 3.83 4.90 -5.62
CA ILE A 186 2.51 5.35 -5.18
C ILE A 186 1.65 4.14 -4.77
N THR A 187 1.64 3.06 -5.56
CA THR A 187 0.88 1.84 -5.24
C THR A 187 1.35 1.17 -3.94
N ILE A 188 2.66 1.13 -3.66
CA ILE A 188 3.17 0.66 -2.37
C ILE A 188 2.59 1.50 -1.23
N GLY A 189 2.57 2.83 -1.40
CA GLY A 189 2.00 3.77 -0.44
C GLY A 189 0.53 3.49 -0.10
N LEU A 190 -0.27 3.19 -1.12
CA LEU A 190 -1.70 2.88 -0.97
C LEU A 190 -1.94 1.63 -0.10
N THR A 191 -1.11 0.61 -0.27
CA THR A 191 -1.27 -0.66 0.45
C THR A 191 -0.74 -0.62 1.88
N ALA A 192 0.24 0.24 2.16
CA ALA A 192 0.88 0.34 3.48
C ALA A 192 0.20 1.35 4.44
N GLY A 193 -0.71 2.20 3.93
CA GLY A 193 -1.51 3.13 4.72
C GLY A 193 -2.90 2.63 5.14
N SER A 194 -3.34 1.50 4.61
CA SER A 194 -4.67 0.89 4.83
C SER A 194 -4.70 -0.02 6.07
#